data_AF-A0A967TEM4-F1
#
_entry.id   AF-A0A967TEM4-F1
#
_cell.length_a   1.000
_cell.length_b   1.000
_cell.length_c   1.000
_cell.angle_alpha   90.00
_cell.angle_beta   90.00
_cell.angle_gamma   90.00
#
_symmetry.space_group_name_H-M   'P 1'
#
loop_
_entity.id
_entity.type
_entity.pdbx_description
1 polymer ?
#
loop_
_entity_poly.entity_id
_entity_poly.type
_entity_poly.pdbx_seq_one_letter_code
_entity_poly.pdbx_strand_id
1 'polypeptide(L)'
;KLPTALLDFYQAVGGIDLSVLDATNVFLGKKNIEITISPKLLIVGEDAFAVEAVGAYLVGLDYEEMPLLQEASKRGLGETNIDR
;
A
#
# COMPACT_ATOMS: atom_id res chain seq x y z
N LYS A 1 10.19 6.94 13.73
CA LYS A 1 9.88 6.96 12.28
C LYS A 1 8.52 6.31 12.10
N LEU A 2 7.57 6.97 11.43
CA LEU A 2 6.18 6.49 11.33
C LEU A 2 6.05 5.08 10.72
N PRO A 3 6.74 4.71 9.62
CA PRO A 3 6.63 3.37 9.04
C PRO A 3 6.99 2.25 10.02
N THR A 4 8.10 2.40 10.74
CA THR A 4 8.55 1.45 11.78
C THR A 4 7.48 1.23 12.83
N ALA A 5 6.89 2.32 13.38
CA ALA A 5 5.87 2.21 14.41
C ALA A 5 4.59 1.51 13.90
N LEU A 6 4.15 1.80 12.67
CA LEU A 6 2.98 1.14 12.08
C LEU A 6 3.18 -0.37 11.94
N LEU A 7 4.37 -0.79 11.52
CA LEU A 7 4.68 -2.21 11.38
C LEU A 7 4.87 -2.89 12.75
N ASP A 8 5.40 -2.18 13.74
CA ASP A 8 5.47 -2.69 15.11
C ASP A 8 4.05 -2.96 15.66
N PHE A 9 3.10 -2.05 15.42
CA PHE A 9 1.70 -2.27 15.77
C PHE A 9 1.08 -3.43 14.99
N TYR A 10 1.28 -3.49 13.66
CA TYR A 10 0.79 -4.58 12.81
C TYR A 10 1.24 -5.94 13.34
N GLN A 11 2.53 -6.09 13.67
CA GLN A 11 3.06 -7.33 14.21
C GLN A 11 2.53 -7.61 15.63
N ALA A 12 2.41 -6.59 16.48
CA ALA A 12 1.91 -6.74 17.83
C ALA A 12 0.45 -7.21 17.90
N VAL A 13 -0.38 -6.84 16.91
CA VAL A 13 -1.77 -7.32 16.81
C VAL A 13 -1.91 -8.68 16.11
N GLY A 14 -0.80 -9.26 15.63
CA GLY A 14 -0.79 -10.55 14.94
C GLY A 14 -1.01 -10.47 13.42
N GLY A 15 -0.93 -9.27 12.85
CA GLY A 15 -1.20 -9.02 11.44
C GLY A 15 -2.66 -8.69 11.16
N ILE A 16 -3.06 -8.80 9.90
CA ILE A 16 -4.42 -8.54 9.41
C ILE A 16 -4.83 -9.74 8.58
N ASP A 17 -5.97 -10.36 8.89
CA ASP A 17 -6.48 -11.52 8.15
C ASP A 17 -7.02 -11.15 6.76
N LEU A 18 -7.58 -9.95 6.62
CA LEU A 18 -8.14 -9.44 5.37
C LEU A 18 -7.84 -7.95 5.20
N SER A 19 -7.05 -7.62 4.19
CA SER A 19 -6.77 -6.25 3.80
C SER A 19 -7.68 -5.82 2.64
N VAL A 20 -8.20 -4.61 2.75
CA VAL A 20 -9.12 -4.01 1.77
C VAL A 20 -8.64 -2.60 1.45
N LEU A 21 -8.33 -2.34 0.18
CA LEU A 21 -8.06 -1.01 -0.33
C LEU A 21 -9.24 -0.57 -1.19
N ASP A 22 -9.97 0.40 -0.65
CA ASP A 22 -11.04 1.10 -1.37
C ASP A 22 -10.44 2.30 -2.12
N ALA A 23 -10.28 2.14 -3.43
CA ALA A 23 -9.74 3.16 -4.32
C ALA A 23 -10.83 4.10 -4.86
N THR A 24 -11.96 4.29 -4.16
CA THR A 24 -13.04 5.19 -4.61
C THR A 24 -12.56 6.62 -4.87
N ASN A 25 -11.60 7.12 -4.09
CA ASN A 25 -11.02 8.46 -4.22
C ASN A 25 -9.50 8.40 -4.28
N VAL A 26 -8.94 8.08 -5.45
CA VAL A 26 -7.51 8.18 -5.70
C VAL A 26 -7.17 9.55 -6.25
N PHE A 27 -6.18 10.20 -5.65
CA PHE A 27 -5.66 11.49 -6.10
C PHE A 27 -4.21 11.30 -6.57
N LEU A 28 -3.93 11.51 -7.86
CA LEU A 28 -2.56 11.76 -8.30
C LEU A 28 -2.27 13.25 -8.09
N GLY A 29 -1.53 13.56 -7.03
CA GLY A 29 -1.03 14.91 -6.80
C GLY A 29 0.07 15.27 -7.80
N LYS A 30 -0.29 15.79 -8.98
CA LYS A 30 0.67 16.55 -9.79
C LYS A 30 0.75 17.96 -9.18
N LYS A 31 1.96 18.49 -8.93
CA LYS A 31 2.16 19.85 -8.43
C LYS A 31 1.24 20.82 -9.20
N ASN A 32 0.24 21.38 -8.51
CA ASN A 32 -0.79 22.32 -9.00
C ASN A 32 -1.97 21.78 -9.84
N ILE A 33 -2.26 20.46 -9.88
CA ILE A 33 -3.51 19.94 -10.44
C ILE A 33 -4.02 18.79 -9.56
N GLU A 34 -5.14 19.02 -8.86
CA GLU A 34 -5.91 17.93 -8.25
C GLU A 34 -6.65 17.18 -9.36
N ILE A 35 -6.14 16.00 -9.72
CA ILE A 35 -6.87 15.08 -10.59
C ILE A 35 -7.54 14.05 -9.67
N THR A 36 -8.84 14.22 -9.45
CA THR A 36 -9.68 13.22 -8.80
C THR A 36 -10.18 12.25 -9.86
N ILE A 37 -9.64 11.03 -9.87
CA ILE A 37 -10.20 9.93 -10.67
C ILE A 37 -10.96 9.05 -9.68
N SER A 38 -12.21 8.69 -9.99
CA SER A 38 -12.95 7.69 -9.23
C SER A 38 -12.94 6.37 -10.00
N PRO A 39 -11.91 5.54 -9.82
CA PRO A 39 -11.74 4.31 -10.61
C PRO A 39 -12.78 3.23 -10.27
N LYS A 40 -13.61 3.40 -9.22
CA LYS A 40 -14.57 2.39 -8.73
C LYS A 40 -13.89 1.02 -8.54
N LEU A 41 -12.74 1.03 -7.88
CA LEU A 41 -11.89 -0.14 -7.71
C LEU A 41 -11.83 -0.52 -6.23
N LEU A 42 -11.95 -1.83 -5.98
CA LEU A 42 -11.75 -2.44 -4.67
C LEU A 42 -10.68 -3.52 -4.81
N ILE A 43 -9.62 -3.44 -4.01
CA ILE A 43 -8.55 -4.45 -3.96
C ILE A 43 -8.68 -5.17 -2.62
N VAL A 44 -8.69 -6.49 -2.66
CA VAL A 44 -8.87 -7.33 -1.47
C VAL A 44 -7.86 -8.46 -1.50
N GLY A 45 -7.25 -8.75 -0.36
CA GLY A 45 -6.30 -9.85 -0.21
C GLY A 45 -5.96 -10.11 1.25
N GLU A 46 -5.47 -11.32 1.53
CA GLU A 46 -5.00 -11.71 2.87
C GLU A 46 -3.63 -11.09 3.18
N ASP A 47 -2.80 -10.87 2.16
CA ASP A 47 -1.55 -10.15 2.30
C ASP A 47 -1.78 -8.63 2.21
N ALA A 48 -1.68 -7.97 3.36
CA ALA A 48 -1.86 -6.53 3.47
C ALA A 48 -0.84 -5.72 2.66
N PHE A 49 0.38 -6.22 2.50
CA PHE A 49 1.44 -5.53 1.77
C PHE A 49 1.28 -5.69 0.27
N ALA A 50 0.81 -6.86 -0.18
CA ALA A 50 0.50 -7.09 -1.59
C ALA A 50 -0.67 -6.19 -2.04
N VAL A 51 -1.71 -6.07 -1.21
CA VAL A 51 -2.86 -5.17 -1.50
C VAL A 51 -2.39 -3.71 -1.68
N GLU A 52 -1.50 -3.24 -0.81
CA GLU A 52 -0.96 -1.89 -0.89
C GLU A 52 -0.05 -1.71 -2.12
N ALA A 53 0.84 -2.67 -2.40
CA ALA A 53 1.73 -2.64 -3.56
C ALA A 53 0.96 -2.63 -4.90
N VAL A 54 -0.09 -3.46 -5.02
CA VAL A 54 -0.99 -3.44 -6.19
C VAL A 54 -1.72 -2.11 -6.28
N GLY A 55 -2.20 -1.57 -5.17
CA GLY A 55 -2.81 -0.25 -5.10
C GLY A 55 -1.89 0.83 -5.65
N ALA A 56 -0.65 0.89 -5.17
CA ALA A 56 0.37 1.83 -5.62
C ALA A 56 0.65 1.72 -7.12
N TYR A 57 0.86 0.50 -7.61
CA TYR A 57 1.11 0.25 -9.03
C TYR A 57 -0.05 0.72 -9.93
N LEU A 58 -1.29 0.42 -9.56
CA LEU A 58 -2.47 0.79 -10.35
C LEU A 58 -2.67 2.31 -10.44
N VAL A 59 -2.16 3.06 -9.46
CA VAL A 59 -2.21 4.51 -9.45
C VAL A 59 -0.92 5.16 -9.97
N GLY A 60 0.00 4.37 -10.53
CA GLY A 60 1.25 4.85 -11.10
C GLY A 60 2.23 5.42 -10.08
N LEU A 61 2.10 5.03 -8.80
CA LEU A 61 3.11 5.30 -7.78
C LEU A 61 4.18 4.22 -7.82
N ASP A 62 5.42 4.63 -7.58
CA ASP A 62 6.52 3.70 -7.42
C ASP A 62 6.49 3.10 -6.00
N TYR A 63 6.20 1.80 -5.92
CA TYR A 63 6.19 1.06 -4.65
C TYR A 63 7.59 1.02 -4.01
N GLU A 64 8.66 1.19 -4.79
CA GLU A 64 10.02 1.26 -4.27
C GLU A 64 10.30 2.57 -3.52
N GLU A 65 9.56 3.64 -3.84
CA GLU A 65 9.67 4.93 -3.16
C GLU A 65 8.81 5.02 -1.89
N MET A 66 7.91 4.05 -1.67
CA MET A 66 6.98 4.05 -0.52
C MET A 66 7.69 3.59 0.77
N PRO A 67 7.87 4.47 1.78
CA PRO A 67 8.66 4.12 2.97
C PRO A 67 8.06 2.98 3.80
N LEU A 68 6.74 2.78 3.74
CA LEU A 68 6.05 1.69 4.41
C LEU A 68 6.38 0.33 3.78
N LEU A 69 6.26 0.22 2.46
CA LEU A 69 6.57 -1.01 1.72
C LEU A 69 8.05 -1.35 1.80
N GLN A 70 8.93 -0.34 1.74
CA GLN A 70 10.37 -0.54 1.93
C GLN A 70 10.73 -1.08 3.32
N GLU A 71 10.05 -0.60 4.37
CA GLU A 71 10.29 -1.12 5.72
C GLU A 71 9.68 -2.51 5.90
N ALA A 72 8.51 -2.79 5.33
CA ALA A 72 7.89 -4.11 5.35
C ALA A 72 8.75 -5.16 4.63
N SER A 73 9.26 -4.81 3.44
CA SER A 73 10.16 -5.66 2.65
C SER A 73 11.43 -6.04 3.42
N LYS A 74 12.06 -5.08 4.11
CA LYS A 74 13.25 -5.33 4.96
C LYS A 74 12.98 -6.29 6.10
N ARG A 75 11.74 -6.34 6.59
CA ARG A 75 11.31 -7.22 7.67
C ARG A 75 10.77 -8.56 7.18
N GLY A 76 10.68 -8.76 5.86
CA GLY A 76 10.07 -9.95 5.26
C GLY A 76 8.57 -10.06 5.55
N LEU A 77 7.88 -8.92 5.62
CA LEU A 77 6.44 -8.87 5.87
C LEU A 77 5.69 -8.77 4.53
N GLY A 78 5.07 -9.88 4.13
CA GLY A 78 4.28 -10.00 2.91
C GLY A 78 5.06 -9.77 1.62
N GLU A 79 4.35 -9.76 0.50
CA GLU A 79 4.87 -9.43 -0.82
C GLU A 79 4.76 -7.93 -1.08
N THR A 80 5.86 -7.31 -1.50
CA THR A 80 5.96 -5.86 -1.72
C THR A 80 6.41 -5.52 -3.14
N ASN A 81 6.85 -6.51 -3.92
CA ASN A 81 7.31 -6.33 -5.30
C ASN A 81 6.28 -6.96 -6.25
N ILE A 82 5.78 -6.17 -7.21
CA ILE A 82 4.71 -6.60 -8.11
C ILE A 82 5.20 -7.46 -9.30
N ASP A 83 6.50 -7.43 -9.59
CA ASP A 83 7.13 -8.15 -10.69
C ASP A 83 7.64 -9.54 -10.27
N ARG A 84 7.40 -9.93 -9.02
CA ARG A 84 7.87 -11.18 -8.41
C ARG A 84 6.77 -12.22 -8.32
#